data_AF-A0A959A3G0-F1
#
_entry.id   AF-A0A959A3G0-F1
#
_cell.length_a   1.000
_cell.length_b   1.000
_cell.length_c   1.000
_cell.angle_alpha   90.00
_cell.angle_beta   90.00
_cell.angle_gamma   90.00
#
_symmetry.space_group_name_H-M   'P 1'
#
loop_
_entity.id
_entity.type
_entity.pdbx_description
1 polymer ?
#
loop_
_entity_poly.entity_id
_entity_poly.type
_entity_poly.pdbx_seq_one_letter_code
_entity_poly.pdbx_strand_id
1 'polypeptide(L)'
;MKKAILMAALLTVISAVSFARAVELSETTKFQVVENSDSRYDLYYVSENNDDVQVRIINSKGDIISIDKLQNVKAFKRTYNLKELPAGNYEIVVKNGDGKASQAIFHNPSKVVDLHSIVGQLPNENRFKVLVGPSNSNAPVKVTIYNQKGEVLLEESIDNTGGFSKIYDLSAITGDYVTFHLSKGQEDASYTRELK
;
A
#
# COMPACT_ATOMS: atom_id res chain seq x y z
N MET A 1 -43.61 57.61 28.95
CA MET A 1 -43.95 57.29 27.54
C MET A 1 -42.67 57.27 26.71
N LYS A 2 -42.65 56.38 25.71
CA LYS A 2 -41.66 56.16 24.63
C LYS A 2 -40.57 55.12 24.92
N LYS A 3 -40.82 53.96 24.32
CA LYS A 3 -39.97 52.79 24.12
C LYS A 3 -38.79 53.18 23.22
N ALA A 4 -37.57 52.78 23.56
CA ALA A 4 -36.47 52.69 22.60
C ALA A 4 -36.29 51.21 22.23
N ILE A 5 -36.46 50.94 20.95
CA ILE A 5 -36.49 49.65 20.27
C ILE A 5 -35.18 49.52 19.48
N LEU A 6 -34.58 48.31 19.55
CA LEU A 6 -33.69 47.64 18.58
C LEU A 6 -32.51 48.39 17.92
N MET A 7 -31.34 47.73 17.92
CA MET A 7 -30.75 47.19 16.68
C MET A 7 -29.55 46.28 17.00
N ALA A 8 -29.77 44.97 16.92
CA ALA A 8 -28.71 43.98 16.75
C ALA A 8 -28.66 43.63 15.26
N ALA A 9 -27.60 44.06 14.56
CA ALA A 9 -27.33 43.66 13.19
C ALA A 9 -26.55 42.34 13.22
N LEU A 10 -27.26 41.22 13.06
CA LEU A 10 -26.66 39.90 12.85
C LEU A 10 -26.43 39.72 11.35
N LEU A 11 -25.19 39.94 10.90
CA LEU A 11 -24.74 39.65 9.54
C LEU A 11 -24.70 38.13 9.33
N THR A 12 -25.75 37.57 8.72
CA THR A 12 -25.74 36.19 8.22
C THR A 12 -25.06 36.16 6.86
N VAL A 13 -23.80 35.73 6.83
CA VAL A 13 -23.13 35.32 5.60
C VAL A 13 -23.73 33.97 5.19
N ILE A 14 -24.68 33.98 4.25
CA ILE A 14 -25.14 32.76 3.60
C ILE A 14 -24.10 32.40 2.54
N SER A 15 -23.09 31.62 2.91
CA SER A 15 -22.20 31.00 1.94
C SER A 15 -22.99 29.92 1.18
N ALA A 16 -23.42 30.24 -0.03
CA ALA A 16 -24.01 29.28 -0.95
C ALA A 16 -22.94 28.23 -1.32
N VAL A 17 -23.00 27.06 -0.70
CA VAL A 17 -22.29 25.87 -1.18
C VAL A 17 -22.95 25.44 -2.49
N SER A 18 -22.35 25.82 -3.61
CA SER A 18 -22.70 25.29 -4.92
C SER A 18 -22.24 23.83 -4.96
N PHE A 19 -23.15 22.91 -4.65
CA PHE A 19 -22.93 21.50 -4.97
C PHE A 19 -23.09 21.35 -6.47
N ALA A 20 -21.96 21.35 -7.19
CA ALA A 20 -21.92 20.91 -8.57
C ALA A 20 -22.45 19.47 -8.62
N ARG A 21 -23.65 19.29 -9.19
CA ARG A 21 -24.28 17.97 -9.34
C ARG A 21 -23.36 17.12 -10.22
N ALA A 22 -22.71 16.13 -9.61
CA ALA A 22 -21.95 15.13 -10.36
C ALA A 22 -22.93 14.39 -11.27
N VAL A 23 -22.75 14.50 -12.59
CA VAL A 23 -23.46 13.65 -13.54
C VAL A 23 -22.83 12.27 -13.41
N GLU A 24 -23.58 11.30 -12.88
CA GLU A 24 -23.17 9.91 -12.78
C GLU A 24 -23.12 9.26 -14.16
N LEU A 25 -22.36 8.17 -14.33
CA LEU A 25 -22.37 7.41 -15.58
C LEU A 25 -23.79 6.89 -15.88
N SER A 26 -24.11 6.72 -17.17
CA SER A 26 -25.34 6.06 -17.61
C SER A 26 -25.49 4.68 -16.95
N GLU A 27 -26.73 4.27 -16.66
CA GLU A 27 -27.05 2.93 -16.12
C GLU A 27 -26.54 1.78 -17.03
N THR A 28 -26.33 2.08 -18.32
CA THR A 28 -25.82 1.13 -19.32
C THR A 28 -24.29 1.05 -19.34
N THR A 29 -23.59 1.94 -18.63
CA THR A 29 -22.15 1.91 -18.45
C THR A 29 -21.79 1.27 -17.12
N LYS A 30 -20.93 0.25 -17.17
CA LYS A 30 -20.43 -0.47 -15.99
C LYS A 30 -18.92 -0.33 -15.93
N PHE A 31 -18.41 -0.09 -14.73
CA PHE A 31 -16.99 -0.18 -14.46
C PHE A 31 -16.74 -0.83 -13.10
N GLN A 32 -15.58 -1.47 -12.97
CA GLN A 32 -15.13 -2.06 -11.72
C GLN A 32 -13.61 -2.05 -11.66
N VAL A 33 -13.08 -1.70 -10.50
CA VAL A 33 -11.67 -1.87 -10.16
C VAL A 33 -11.53 -3.09 -9.26
N VAL A 34 -10.62 -3.99 -9.62
CA VAL A 34 -10.27 -5.19 -8.86
C VAL A 34 -8.78 -5.19 -8.60
N GLU A 35 -8.38 -5.42 -7.35
CA GLU A 35 -6.97 -5.69 -7.04
C GLU A 35 -6.60 -7.08 -7.57
N ASN A 36 -5.56 -7.16 -8.40
CA ASN A 36 -5.10 -8.41 -9.00
C ASN A 36 -3.96 -9.02 -8.17
N SER A 37 -2.86 -8.29 -8.04
CA SER A 37 -1.65 -8.73 -7.32
C SER A 37 -0.65 -7.57 -7.12
N ASP A 38 0.11 -7.59 -6.02
CA ASP A 38 1.27 -6.71 -5.76
C ASP A 38 1.10 -5.27 -6.26
N SER A 39 0.15 -4.53 -5.67
CA SER A 39 -0.09 -3.12 -6.02
C SER A 39 -0.60 -2.87 -7.45
N ARG A 40 -1.12 -3.89 -8.13
CA ARG A 40 -1.72 -3.78 -9.47
C ARG A 40 -3.24 -3.89 -9.41
N TYR A 41 -3.90 -2.93 -10.06
CA TYR A 41 -5.35 -2.80 -10.07
C TYR A 41 -5.87 -2.87 -11.50
N ASP A 42 -6.74 -3.84 -11.76
CA ASP A 42 -7.40 -4.02 -13.04
C ASP A 42 -8.70 -3.19 -13.06
N LEU A 43 -8.76 -2.22 -13.97
CA LEU A 43 -9.99 -1.52 -14.33
C LEU A 43 -10.66 -2.22 -15.50
N TYR A 44 -11.89 -2.64 -15.27
CA TYR A 44 -12.82 -3.13 -16.28
C TYR A 44 -13.83 -2.04 -16.59
N TYR A 45 -14.09 -1.80 -17.87
CA TYR A 45 -15.09 -0.86 -18.35
C TYR A 45 -15.88 -1.47 -19.51
N VAL A 46 -17.20 -1.27 -19.51
CA VAL A 46 -18.12 -1.66 -20.58
C VAL A 46 -19.22 -0.61 -20.71
N SER A 47 -19.52 -0.18 -21.93
CA SER A 47 -20.66 0.67 -22.32
C SER A 47 -21.46 -0.01 -23.44
N GLU A 48 -22.67 0.46 -23.70
CA GLU A 48 -23.46 0.05 -24.87
C GLU A 48 -22.96 0.71 -26.15
N ASN A 49 -22.41 1.92 -26.04
CA ASN A 49 -21.92 2.75 -27.14
C ASN A 49 -20.39 2.81 -27.15
N ASN A 50 -19.81 3.22 -28.28
CA ASN A 50 -18.40 3.56 -28.33
C ASN A 50 -18.24 5.01 -27.88
N ASP A 51 -17.41 5.23 -26.86
CA ASP A 51 -17.19 6.55 -26.29
C ASP A 51 -15.71 6.85 -26.14
N ASP A 52 -15.39 8.13 -26.07
CA ASP A 52 -14.10 8.59 -25.56
C ASP A 52 -14.13 8.50 -24.03
N VAL A 53 -13.22 7.69 -23.47
CA VAL A 53 -13.13 7.44 -22.03
C VAL A 53 -11.85 8.04 -21.48
N GLN A 54 -11.99 8.79 -20.40
CA GLN A 54 -10.89 9.28 -19.59
C GLN A 54 -10.88 8.59 -18.23
N VAL A 55 -9.73 8.09 -17.83
CA VAL A 55 -9.50 7.53 -16.50
C VAL A 55 -8.50 8.41 -15.76
N ARG A 56 -8.79 8.73 -14.50
CA ARG A 56 -7.88 9.45 -13.61
C ARG A 56 -7.65 8.66 -12.34
N ILE A 57 -6.43 8.68 -11.82
CA ILE A 57 -6.11 8.20 -10.47
C ILE A 57 -5.79 9.41 -9.61
N ILE A 58 -6.50 9.55 -8.49
CA ILE A 58 -6.41 10.70 -7.60
C ILE A 58 -5.99 10.22 -6.21
N ASN A 59 -5.04 10.91 -5.57
CA ASN A 59 -4.64 10.58 -4.19
C ASN A 59 -5.58 11.24 -3.16
N SER A 60 -5.38 10.94 -1.87
CA SER A 60 -6.17 11.51 -0.77
C SER A 60 -6.08 13.04 -0.61
N LYS A 61 -5.09 13.69 -1.23
CA LYS A 61 -4.93 15.15 -1.24
C LYS A 61 -5.67 15.82 -2.40
N GLY A 62 -6.25 15.04 -3.31
CA GLY A 62 -6.89 15.53 -4.52
C GLY A 62 -5.94 15.71 -5.71
N ASP A 63 -4.67 15.32 -5.58
CA ASP A 63 -3.71 15.40 -6.68
C ASP A 63 -3.98 14.30 -7.71
N ILE A 64 -3.95 14.67 -8.99
CA ILE A 64 -4.06 13.71 -10.09
C ILE A 64 -2.70 13.05 -10.29
N ILE A 65 -2.63 11.75 -10.00
CA ILE A 65 -1.42 10.94 -10.14
C ILE A 65 -1.25 10.42 -11.57
N SER A 66 -2.36 10.09 -12.24
CA SER A 66 -2.33 9.58 -13.61
C SER A 66 -3.59 9.98 -14.38
N ILE A 67 -3.45 10.14 -15.70
CA ILE A 67 -4.55 10.39 -16.64
C ILE A 67 -4.33 9.52 -17.89
N ASP A 68 -5.26 8.59 -18.13
CA ASP A 68 -5.34 7.79 -19.35
C ASP A 68 -6.54 8.25 -20.19
N LYS A 69 -6.38 8.27 -21.52
CA LYS A 69 -7.45 8.58 -22.47
C LYS A 69 -7.54 7.47 -23.51
N LEU A 70 -8.73 6.92 -23.69
CA LEU A 70 -9.06 5.90 -24.70
C LEU A 70 -10.13 6.49 -25.62
N GLN A 71 -9.99 6.31 -26.92
CA GLN A 71 -10.92 6.88 -27.90
C GLN A 71 -11.77 5.80 -28.54
N ASN A 72 -13.06 6.12 -28.74
CA ASN A 72 -14.01 5.26 -29.46
C ASN A 72 -14.01 3.80 -28.95
N VAL A 73 -14.08 3.61 -27.63
CA VAL A 73 -14.07 2.29 -27.00
C VAL A 73 -15.43 1.94 -26.41
N LYS A 74 -15.89 0.71 -26.68
CA LYS A 74 -17.07 0.13 -26.03
C LYS A 74 -16.73 -0.63 -24.76
N ALA A 75 -15.55 -1.27 -24.72
CA ALA A 75 -15.09 -2.00 -23.56
C ALA A 75 -13.56 -2.04 -23.52
N PHE A 76 -12.99 -2.09 -22.32
CA PHE A 76 -11.56 -2.34 -22.14
C PHE A 76 -11.26 -2.92 -20.76
N LYS A 77 -10.06 -3.51 -20.68
CA LYS A 77 -9.37 -3.83 -19.43
C LYS A 77 -8.05 -3.07 -19.40
N ARG A 78 -7.78 -2.32 -18.33
CA ARG A 78 -6.51 -1.59 -18.13
C ARG A 78 -5.96 -1.89 -16.75
N THR A 79 -4.71 -2.35 -16.69
CA THR A 79 -4.01 -2.58 -15.42
C THR A 79 -3.20 -1.35 -15.04
N TYR A 80 -3.42 -0.83 -13.84
CA TYR A 80 -2.63 0.26 -13.27
C TYR A 80 -1.68 -0.30 -12.21
N ASN A 81 -0.40 0.05 -12.30
CA ASN A 81 0.62 -0.34 -11.34
C ASN A 81 0.87 0.81 -10.37
N LEU A 82 0.49 0.62 -9.10
CA LEU A 82 0.66 1.59 -8.02
C LEU A 82 1.85 1.26 -7.11
N LYS A 83 2.71 0.29 -7.49
CA LYS A 83 3.82 -0.20 -6.65
C LYS A 83 4.77 0.87 -6.13
N GLU A 84 4.98 1.95 -6.88
CA GLU A 84 5.87 3.06 -6.50
C GLU A 84 5.14 4.16 -5.73
N LEU A 85 3.83 4.02 -5.50
CA LEU A 85 3.04 5.01 -4.79
C LEU A 85 3.01 4.72 -3.28
N PRO A 86 2.93 5.76 -2.43
CA PRO A 86 2.77 5.57 -1.00
C PRO A 86 1.46 4.85 -0.66
N ALA A 87 1.49 4.10 0.44
CA ALA A 87 0.29 3.56 1.06
C ALA A 87 -0.75 4.67 1.31
N GLY A 88 -2.01 4.41 0.99
CA GLY A 88 -3.07 5.38 1.20
C GLY A 88 -4.33 5.11 0.39
N ASN A 89 -5.31 5.98 0.56
CA ASN A 89 -6.54 5.97 -0.22
C ASN A 89 -6.32 6.64 -1.57
N TYR A 90 -6.81 5.99 -2.62
CA TYR A 90 -6.85 6.52 -3.97
C TYR A 90 -8.26 6.41 -4.52
N GLU A 91 -8.57 7.27 -5.47
CA GLU A 91 -9.82 7.26 -6.21
C GLU A 91 -9.52 7.07 -7.70
N ILE A 92 -10.12 6.04 -8.30
CA ILE A 92 -10.08 5.84 -9.75
C ILE A 92 -11.38 6.41 -10.32
N VAL A 93 -11.25 7.49 -11.08
CA VAL A 93 -12.37 8.21 -11.71
C VAL A 93 -12.42 7.86 -13.18
N VAL A 94 -13.56 7.35 -13.65
CA VAL A 94 -13.86 7.12 -15.06
C VAL A 94 -14.85 8.18 -15.53
N LYS A 95 -14.54 8.86 -16.63
CA LYS A 95 -15.39 9.85 -17.28
C LYS A 95 -15.55 9.50 -18.75
N ASN A 96 -16.77 9.51 -19.26
CA ASN A 96 -17.08 9.38 -20.69
C ASN A 96 -18.01 10.54 -21.14
N GLY A 97 -18.64 10.40 -22.30
CA GLY A 97 -19.63 11.35 -22.81
C GLY A 97 -20.88 11.46 -21.92
N ASP A 98 -21.27 10.38 -21.26
CA ASP A 98 -22.52 10.28 -20.47
C ASP A 98 -22.37 10.82 -19.05
N GLY A 99 -21.18 10.75 -18.46
CA GLY A 99 -20.97 11.20 -17.09
C GLY A 99 -19.62 10.83 -16.50
N LYS A 100 -19.57 10.78 -15.17
CA LYS A 100 -18.42 10.32 -14.40
C LYS A 100 -18.85 9.37 -13.29
N ALA A 101 -18.01 8.41 -12.96
CA ALA A 101 -18.14 7.61 -11.75
C ALA A 101 -16.76 7.35 -11.16
N SER A 102 -16.71 6.97 -9.90
CA SER A 102 -15.46 6.70 -9.21
C SER A 102 -15.56 5.52 -8.26
N GLN A 103 -14.43 4.86 -8.06
CA GLN A 103 -14.27 3.79 -7.09
C GLN A 103 -13.06 4.11 -6.21
N ALA A 104 -13.28 4.15 -4.91
CA ALA A 104 -12.21 4.25 -3.93
C ALA A 104 -11.49 2.91 -3.78
N ILE A 105 -10.17 2.95 -3.69
CA ILE A 105 -9.33 1.81 -3.35
C ILE A 105 -8.40 2.20 -2.20
N PHE A 106 -8.15 1.26 -1.30
CA PHE A 106 -7.06 1.40 -0.34
C PHE A 106 -5.83 0.72 -0.93
N HIS A 107 -4.84 1.52 -1.30
CA HIS A 107 -3.56 1.01 -1.73
C HIS A 107 -2.69 0.79 -0.52
N ASN A 108 -2.40 -0.47 -0.24
CA ASN A 108 -1.35 -0.83 0.68
C ASN A 108 -0.29 -1.55 -0.14
N PRO A 109 0.91 -0.98 -0.33
CA PRO A 109 2.05 -1.71 -0.88
C PRO A 109 2.50 -2.76 0.14
N SER A 110 1.63 -3.70 0.49
CA SER A 110 1.96 -4.93 1.20
C SER A 110 2.55 -5.91 0.20
N LYS A 111 3.73 -5.57 -0.30
CA LYS A 111 4.82 -6.51 -0.32
C LYS A 111 6.00 -5.75 0.23
N VAL A 112 6.30 -6.06 1.49
CA VAL A 112 7.67 -6.17 1.94
C VAL A 112 8.56 -6.41 0.74
N VAL A 113 9.45 -5.48 0.45
CA VAL A 113 10.50 -5.77 -0.53
C VAL A 113 11.32 -6.88 0.12
N ASP A 114 11.26 -8.09 -0.41
CA ASP A 114 11.97 -9.24 0.16
C ASP A 114 13.43 -8.83 0.38
N LEU A 115 13.81 -8.75 1.66
CA LEU A 115 15.18 -8.45 2.03
C LEU A 115 16.05 -9.58 1.47
N HIS A 116 16.98 -9.26 0.58
CA HIS A 116 17.85 -10.27 -0.03
C HIS A 116 18.73 -10.92 1.04
N SER A 117 18.26 -12.04 1.58
CA SER A 117 18.84 -12.66 2.77
C SER A 117 18.61 -14.17 2.81
N ILE A 118 19.40 -14.85 3.62
CA ILE A 118 19.37 -16.29 3.83
C ILE A 118 19.68 -16.58 5.29
N VAL A 119 18.93 -17.53 5.89
CA VAL A 119 19.28 -18.13 7.18
C VAL A 119 19.56 -19.60 6.98
N GLY A 120 20.82 -20.01 7.15
CA GLY A 120 21.27 -21.40 7.05
C GLY A 120 21.67 -21.96 8.41
N GLN A 121 21.33 -23.22 8.69
CA GLN A 121 21.77 -23.93 9.89
C GLN A 121 23.11 -24.61 9.66
N LEU A 122 24.01 -24.55 10.65
CA LEU A 122 25.28 -25.28 10.61
C LEU A 122 25.06 -26.79 10.90
N PRO A 123 25.90 -27.69 10.36
CA PRO A 123 25.73 -29.13 10.56
C PRO A 123 25.72 -29.51 12.05
N ASN A 124 24.73 -30.31 12.44
CA ASN A 124 24.58 -30.91 13.78
C ASN A 124 24.65 -29.94 14.98
N GLU A 125 24.26 -28.69 14.77
CA GLU A 125 24.36 -27.65 15.80
C GLU A 125 23.17 -26.70 15.73
N ASN A 126 22.81 -26.10 16.87
CA ASN A 126 21.86 -24.99 16.95
C ASN A 126 22.55 -23.66 16.69
N ARG A 127 23.40 -23.62 15.66
CA ARG A 127 24.08 -22.41 15.18
C ARG A 127 23.55 -22.06 13.80
N PHE A 128 23.20 -20.80 13.61
CA PHE A 128 22.56 -20.33 12.38
C PHE A 128 23.36 -19.18 11.79
N LYS A 129 23.75 -19.32 10.52
CA LYS A 129 24.40 -18.27 9.74
C LYS A 129 23.32 -17.47 9.02
N VAL A 130 23.24 -16.19 9.37
CA VAL A 130 22.45 -15.19 8.67
C VAL A 130 23.37 -14.50 7.65
N LEU A 131 22.89 -14.39 6.42
CA LEU A 131 23.51 -13.62 5.34
C LEU A 131 22.48 -12.59 4.88
N VAL A 132 22.88 -11.32 4.80
CA VAL A 132 22.07 -10.25 4.19
C VAL A 132 22.92 -9.61 3.11
N GLY A 133 22.40 -9.56 1.90
CA GLY A 133 23.08 -8.93 0.78
C GLY A 133 23.04 -7.40 0.83
N PRO A 134 23.75 -6.75 -0.11
CA PRO A 134 23.67 -5.31 -0.27
C PRO A 134 22.24 -4.89 -0.59
N SER A 135 21.83 -3.73 -0.09
CA SER A 135 20.53 -3.12 -0.38
C SER A 135 20.70 -1.61 -0.54
N ASN A 136 19.83 -0.99 -1.34
CA ASN A 136 19.84 0.46 -1.57
C ASN A 136 19.33 1.27 -0.36
N SER A 137 18.83 0.59 0.68
CA SER A 137 18.41 1.20 1.94
C SER A 137 19.63 1.48 2.83
N ASN A 138 19.67 2.68 3.40
CA ASN A 138 20.66 3.06 4.43
C ASN A 138 20.18 2.75 5.85
N ALA A 139 18.99 2.17 6.01
CA ALA A 139 18.50 1.78 7.33
C ALA A 139 19.34 0.62 7.89
N PRO A 140 19.50 0.53 9.23
CA PRO A 140 20.10 -0.64 9.85
C PRO A 140 19.26 -1.89 9.58
N VAL A 141 19.92 -3.05 9.60
CA VAL A 141 19.22 -4.33 9.60
C VAL A 141 18.86 -4.68 11.04
N LYS A 142 17.58 -4.83 11.32
CA LYS A 142 17.06 -5.35 12.57
C LYS A 142 16.88 -6.85 12.45
N VAL A 143 17.50 -7.61 13.35
CA VAL A 143 17.35 -9.06 13.47
C VAL A 143 16.61 -9.35 14.78
N THR A 144 15.44 -9.95 14.69
CA THR A 144 14.68 -10.43 15.84
C THR A 144 14.52 -11.94 15.75
N ILE A 145 14.87 -12.66 16.81
CA ILE A 145 14.74 -14.12 16.90
C ILE A 145 13.66 -14.42 17.92
N TYR A 146 12.68 -15.22 17.52
CA TYR A 146 11.58 -15.67 18.36
C TYR A 146 11.71 -17.17 18.66
N ASN A 147 11.25 -17.58 19.84
CA ASN A 147 11.02 -18.99 20.13
C ASN A 147 9.70 -19.49 19.54
N GLN A 148 9.42 -20.78 19.69
CA GLN A 148 8.18 -21.42 19.23
C GLN A 148 6.87 -20.86 19.83
N LYS A 149 6.95 -20.15 20.95
CA LYS A 149 5.79 -19.48 21.59
C LYS A 149 5.59 -18.05 21.07
N GLY A 150 6.46 -17.58 20.17
CA GLY A 150 6.46 -16.21 19.68
C GLY A 150 7.12 -15.21 20.64
N GLU A 151 7.82 -15.67 21.68
CA GLU A 151 8.55 -14.80 22.60
C GLU A 151 9.90 -14.42 22.00
N VAL A 152 10.31 -13.16 22.18
CA VAL A 152 11.60 -12.66 21.67
C VAL A 152 12.74 -13.26 22.49
N LEU A 153 13.62 -14.01 21.82
CA LEU A 153 14.88 -14.52 22.36
C LEU A 153 16.02 -13.52 22.22
N LEU A 154 16.05 -12.81 21.08
CA LEU A 154 17.08 -11.85 20.74
C LEU A 154 16.50 -10.76 19.84
N GLU A 155 16.95 -9.53 20.05
CA GLU A 155 16.75 -8.42 19.14
C GLU A 155 18.07 -7.66 19.00
N GLU A 156 18.50 -7.44 17.75
CA GLU A 156 19.74 -6.74 17.43
C GLU A 156 19.54 -5.80 16.25
N SER A 157 20.28 -4.68 16.25
CA SER A 157 20.35 -3.76 15.12
C SER A 157 21.78 -3.68 14.60
N ILE A 158 21.97 -3.84 13.29
CA ILE A 158 23.26 -3.88 12.62
C ILE A 158 23.32 -2.75 11.58
N ASP A 159 24.13 -1.74 11.87
CA ASP A 159 24.45 -0.67 10.93
C ASP A 159 25.47 -1.15 9.89
N ASN A 160 24.99 -1.77 8.82
CA ASN A 160 25.83 -2.14 7.68
C ASN A 160 25.08 -2.04 6.35
N THR A 161 25.52 -1.11 5.50
CA THR A 161 24.90 -0.83 4.20
C THR A 161 25.36 -1.78 3.09
N GLY A 162 26.54 -2.40 3.23
CA GLY A 162 27.15 -3.27 2.21
C GLY A 162 26.71 -4.74 2.24
N GLY A 163 25.79 -5.09 3.14
CA GLY A 163 25.47 -6.48 3.46
C GLY A 163 26.42 -7.07 4.51
N PHE A 164 26.02 -8.17 5.14
CA PHE A 164 26.79 -8.81 6.20
C PHE A 164 26.54 -10.31 6.29
N SER A 165 27.40 -10.98 7.05
CA SER A 165 27.12 -12.32 7.55
C SER A 165 27.42 -12.41 9.03
N LYS A 166 26.52 -13.05 9.80
CA LYS A 166 26.68 -13.26 11.24
C LYS A 166 26.19 -14.65 11.63
N ILE A 167 26.88 -15.28 12.59
CA ILE A 167 26.46 -16.54 13.18
C ILE A 167 25.80 -16.25 14.53
N TYR A 168 24.62 -16.82 14.74
CA TYR A 168 23.90 -16.83 16.01
C TYR A 168 24.01 -18.21 16.62
N ASP A 169 24.57 -18.29 17.84
CA ASP A 169 24.66 -19.53 18.60
C ASP A 169 23.46 -19.63 19.55
N LEU A 170 22.55 -20.56 19.24
CA LEU A 170 21.34 -20.84 19.98
C LEU A 170 21.42 -22.21 20.67
N SER A 171 22.63 -22.73 20.93
CA SER A 171 22.83 -24.06 21.54
C SER A 171 22.26 -24.18 22.95
N ALA A 172 22.06 -23.06 23.65
CA ALA A 172 21.42 -23.04 24.97
C ALA A 172 19.89 -22.90 24.92
N ILE A 173 19.30 -22.73 23.72
CA ILE A 173 17.86 -22.56 23.53
C ILE A 173 17.19 -23.92 23.40
N THR A 174 16.06 -24.09 24.09
CA THR A 174 15.24 -25.30 24.04
C THR A 174 13.93 -25.03 23.28
N GLY A 175 13.39 -26.07 22.64
CA GLY A 175 12.17 -26.02 21.84
C GLY A 175 12.34 -26.73 20.50
N ASP A 176 11.30 -26.70 19.69
CA ASP A 176 11.27 -27.42 18.41
C ASP A 176 11.83 -26.55 17.27
N TYR A 177 11.58 -25.25 17.32
CA TYR A 177 12.03 -24.30 16.30
C TYR A 177 12.20 -22.88 16.82
N VAL A 178 12.91 -22.08 16.02
CA VAL A 178 13.04 -20.63 16.17
C VAL A 178 12.65 -19.93 14.87
N THR A 179 12.22 -18.67 14.98
CA THR A 179 11.89 -17.84 13.82
C THR A 179 12.80 -16.61 13.82
N PHE A 180 13.55 -16.43 12.74
CA PHE A 180 14.30 -15.23 12.45
C PHE A 180 13.41 -14.28 11.66
N HIS A 181 13.24 -13.06 12.15
CA HIS A 181 12.64 -11.95 11.42
C HIS A 181 13.72 -10.91 11.17
N LEU A 182 13.97 -10.59 9.90
CA LEU A 182 14.96 -9.64 9.45
C LEU A 182 14.21 -8.46 8.84
N SER A 183 14.54 -7.22 9.19
CA SER A 183 13.96 -6.03 8.54
C SER A 183 15.01 -4.96 8.30
N LYS A 184 14.85 -4.20 7.22
CA LYS A 184 15.72 -3.09 6.81
C LYS A 184 14.89 -2.00 6.13
N GLY A 185 14.44 -1.00 6.89
CA GLY A 185 13.54 0.02 6.36
C GLY A 185 12.16 -0.56 6.01
N GLN A 186 11.82 -0.62 4.72
CA GLN A 186 10.58 -1.26 4.23
C GLN A 186 10.81 -2.70 3.73
N GLU A 187 12.06 -3.17 3.76
CA GLU A 187 12.42 -4.53 3.41
C GLU A 187 12.29 -5.44 4.64
N ASP A 188 11.83 -6.67 4.47
CA ASP A 188 11.79 -7.70 5.51
C ASP A 188 11.91 -9.11 4.93
N ALA A 189 12.23 -10.07 5.79
CA ALA A 189 12.22 -11.48 5.49
C ALA A 189 12.05 -12.30 6.78
N SER A 190 11.37 -13.44 6.70
CA SER A 190 11.16 -14.33 7.86
C SER A 190 11.56 -15.78 7.55
N TYR A 191 12.26 -16.41 8.50
CA TYR A 191 12.79 -17.77 8.37
C TYR A 191 12.55 -18.58 9.63
N THR A 192 11.75 -19.65 9.55
CA THR A 192 11.61 -20.63 10.63
C THR A 192 12.61 -21.76 10.44
N ARG A 193 13.30 -22.16 11.51
CA ARG A 193 14.32 -23.22 11.51
C ARG A 193 14.14 -24.13 12.72
N GLU A 194 14.21 -25.42 12.46
CA GLU A 194 14.17 -26.45 13.49
C GLU A 194 15.44 -26.40 14.34
N LEU A 195 15.27 -26.58 15.65
CA LEU A 195 16.35 -26.84 16.59
C LEU A 195 16.65 -28.35 16.58
N LYS A 196 17.92 -28.69 16.72
CA LYS A 196 18.45 -30.06 16.82
C LYS A 196 18.76 -30.44 18.26
#